data_AF-A0A7V9L3D5-F1
#
_entry.id   AF-A0A7V9L3D5-F1
#
_cell.length_a   1.000
_cell.length_b   1.000
_cell.length_c   1.000
_cell.angle_alpha   90.00
_cell.angle_beta   90.00
_cell.angle_gamma   90.00
#
_symmetry.space_group_name_H-M   'P 1'
#
loop_
_entity.id
_entity.type
_entity.pdbx_description
1 polymer ?
#
loop_
_entity_poly.entity_id
_entity_poly.type
_entity_poly.pdbx_seq_one_letter_code
_entity_poly.pdbx_strand_id
1 'polypeptide(L)'
;RGTAGKINNAIGAFWNQFGADIDGAQSVGQFGSALTVSNTYFVKSTDAAAVWPTGFDVNNGTENDGGFDEVAMIGTGTNKVDVDVQLTDAKNITAPNLKPAAGSPVLIGCGTPPAGLDTTATFCGAIGNVDWTLGWTAFPE
;
A
#
# COMPACT_ATOMS: atom_id res chain seq x y z
N ARG A 1 -6.16 10.59 -16.74
CA ARG A 1 -5.13 9.61 -16.33
C ARG A 1 -3.97 10.43 -15.76
N GLY A 2 -3.52 10.14 -14.54
CA GLY A 2 -2.41 10.86 -13.90
C GLY A 2 -1.19 9.95 -13.82
N THR A 3 -0.04 10.42 -14.29
CA THR A 3 1.23 9.67 -14.34
C THR A 3 2.24 10.15 -13.29
N ALA A 4 1.83 11.06 -12.40
CA ALA A 4 2.68 11.83 -11.47
C ALA A 4 2.21 11.68 -10.00
N GLY A 5 1.69 10.50 -9.64
CA GLY A 5 1.11 10.26 -8.33
C GLY A 5 2.18 10.06 -7.24
N LYS A 6 1.88 10.48 -6.01
CA LYS A 6 2.74 10.19 -4.86
C LYS A 6 1.96 9.39 -3.83
N ILE A 7 2.41 8.17 -3.56
CA ILE A 7 1.90 7.31 -2.50
C ILE A 7 2.98 7.25 -1.42
N ASN A 8 2.63 7.70 -0.22
CA ASN A 8 3.51 7.66 0.93
C ASN A 8 2.71 7.32 2.19
N ASN A 9 3.29 6.52 3.08
CA ASN A 9 2.67 6.10 4.33
C ASN A 9 1.33 5.40 4.14
N ALA A 10 1.26 4.45 3.21
CA ALA A 10 0.03 3.73 2.91
C ALA A 10 0.09 2.27 3.37
N ILE A 11 -1.08 1.67 3.54
CA ILE A 11 -1.25 0.23 3.65
C ILE A 11 -2.16 -0.19 2.51
N GLY A 12 -1.58 -0.85 1.51
CA GLY A 12 -2.34 -1.67 0.59
C GLY A 12 -2.48 -3.06 1.20
N ALA A 13 -3.70 -3.54 1.38
CA ALA A 13 -3.94 -4.88 1.92
C ALA A 13 -5.11 -5.62 1.26
N PHE A 14 -5.06 -6.95 1.38
CA PHE A 14 -6.15 -7.90 1.13
C PHE A 14 -6.64 -8.04 -0.32
N TRP A 15 -5.81 -7.75 -1.32
CA TRP A 15 -6.08 -8.16 -2.70
C TRP A 15 -5.88 -9.67 -2.91
N ASN A 16 -6.48 -10.19 -3.98
CA ASN A 16 -6.32 -11.55 -4.45
C ASN A 16 -5.25 -11.73 -5.55
N GLN A 17 -4.74 -10.63 -6.13
CA GLN A 17 -3.75 -10.64 -7.22
C GLN A 17 -2.39 -10.05 -6.77
N PHE A 18 -1.94 -8.94 -7.39
CA PHE A 18 -0.64 -8.31 -7.15
C PHE A 18 -0.81 -6.92 -6.51
N GLY A 19 0.25 -6.43 -5.86
CA GLY A 19 0.17 -5.24 -5.01
C GLY A 19 0.05 -3.90 -5.73
N ALA A 20 0.74 -3.72 -6.86
CA ALA A 20 0.67 -2.52 -7.70
C ALA A 20 1.15 -2.85 -9.13
N ASP A 21 0.91 -1.91 -10.04
CA ASP A 21 1.30 -1.97 -11.45
C ASP A 21 1.63 -0.54 -11.92
N ILE A 22 2.75 -0.34 -12.63
CA ILE A 22 3.12 0.94 -13.24
C ILE A 22 2.72 0.94 -14.71
N ASP A 23 1.45 1.26 -14.96
CA ASP A 23 0.85 1.26 -16.30
C ASP A 23 1.43 2.34 -17.22
N GLY A 24 2.09 1.91 -18.29
CA GLY A 24 2.47 2.74 -19.43
C GLY A 24 3.84 3.41 -19.35
N ALA A 25 4.52 3.53 -20.49
CA ALA A 25 5.82 4.20 -20.63
C ALA A 25 5.86 5.64 -20.07
N GLN A 26 4.72 6.34 -20.07
CA GLN A 26 4.63 7.68 -19.47
C GLN A 26 4.72 7.67 -17.95
N SER A 27 4.12 6.66 -17.29
CA SER A 27 4.21 6.48 -15.84
C SER A 27 5.61 6.02 -15.44
N VAL A 28 6.17 5.07 -16.20
CA VAL A 28 7.56 4.60 -16.05
C VAL A 28 8.55 5.76 -16.16
N GLY A 29 8.40 6.63 -17.16
CA GLY A 29 9.24 7.81 -17.35
C GLY A 29 9.17 8.83 -16.20
N GLN A 30 8.16 8.75 -15.34
CA GLN A 30 8.03 9.59 -14.15
C GLN A 30 8.40 8.87 -12.84
N PHE A 31 8.63 7.56 -12.87
CA PHE A 31 8.95 6.80 -11.66
C PHE A 31 10.25 7.30 -11.02
N GLY A 32 10.24 7.45 -9.69
CA GLY A 32 11.35 8.00 -8.91
C GLY A 32 11.49 9.52 -8.99
N SER A 33 10.65 10.22 -9.78
CA SER A 33 10.64 11.68 -9.85
C SER A 33 9.27 12.24 -9.43
N ALA A 34 8.35 12.35 -10.37
CA ALA A 34 7.00 12.83 -10.13
C ALA A 34 6.05 11.70 -9.70
N LEU A 35 6.33 10.46 -10.09
CA LEU A 35 5.67 9.26 -9.58
C LEU A 35 6.54 8.59 -8.51
N THR A 36 6.04 8.48 -7.28
CA THR A 36 6.79 7.86 -6.17
C THR A 36 5.90 6.98 -5.32
N VAL A 37 6.43 5.83 -4.90
CA VAL A 37 5.83 4.94 -3.90
C VAL A 37 6.85 4.68 -2.80
N SER A 38 6.58 5.16 -1.58
CA SER A 38 7.50 5.02 -0.45
C SER A 38 6.77 4.72 0.85
N ASN A 39 7.46 4.10 1.81
CA ASN A 39 6.95 3.79 3.15
C ASN A 39 5.56 3.13 3.11
N THR A 40 5.33 2.24 2.15
CA THR A 40 4.04 1.61 1.89
C THR A 40 4.11 0.12 2.16
N TYR A 41 3.10 -0.40 2.86
CA TYR A 41 2.94 -1.82 3.09
C TYR A 41 2.09 -2.43 1.98
N PHE A 42 2.54 -3.56 1.45
CA PHE A 42 1.83 -4.36 0.46
C PHE A 42 1.54 -5.76 1.03
N VAL A 43 0.27 -6.03 1.33
CA VAL A 43 -0.19 -7.24 2.02
C VAL A 43 -1.24 -7.97 1.19
N LYS A 44 -0.98 -9.23 0.87
CA LYS A 44 -1.94 -10.07 0.12
C LYS A 44 -2.97 -10.71 1.05
N SER A 45 -4.14 -11.07 0.53
CA SER A 45 -5.19 -11.77 1.30
C SER A 45 -4.86 -13.22 1.68
N THR A 46 -3.84 -13.82 1.05
CA THR A 46 -3.48 -15.24 1.19
C THR A 46 -1.97 -15.42 1.30
N ASP A 47 -1.51 -16.32 2.19
CA ASP A 47 -0.09 -16.66 2.41
C ASP A 47 0.59 -17.43 1.25
N ALA A 48 -0.13 -17.76 0.17
CA ALA A 48 0.31 -18.80 -0.78
C ALA A 48 0.96 -18.30 -2.08
N ALA A 49 1.01 -16.99 -2.35
CA ALA A 49 1.56 -16.48 -3.59
C ALA A 49 2.36 -15.19 -3.37
N ALA A 50 3.46 -15.03 -4.11
CA ALA A 50 4.26 -13.82 -4.09
C ALA A 50 3.38 -12.57 -4.28
N VAL A 51 3.66 -11.52 -3.49
CA VAL A 51 2.96 -10.21 -3.56
C VAL A 51 3.17 -9.56 -4.93
N TRP A 52 4.31 -9.86 -5.54
CA TRP A 52 4.70 -9.46 -6.89
C TRP A 52 4.83 -10.70 -7.78
N PRO A 53 4.56 -10.59 -9.08
CA PRO A 53 4.78 -11.69 -10.00
C PRO A 53 6.27 -12.08 -10.09
N THR A 54 6.57 -13.39 -10.15
CA THR A 54 7.87 -13.87 -10.67
C THR A 54 7.71 -14.12 -12.17
N GLY A 55 8.27 -13.26 -13.03
CA GLY A 55 8.28 -13.48 -14.47
C GLY A 55 6.92 -13.34 -15.19
N PHE A 56 6.05 -12.46 -14.70
CA PHE A 56 4.82 -12.00 -15.36
C PHE A 56 5.04 -10.48 -15.55
N ASP A 57 4.95 -9.83 -16.73
CA ASP A 57 4.30 -10.15 -18.01
C ASP A 57 2.86 -10.62 -17.82
N VAL A 58 1.98 -9.67 -17.53
CA VAL A 58 0.53 -9.87 -17.50
C VAL A 58 0.08 -10.35 -18.88
N ASN A 59 0.05 -11.67 -19.07
CA ASN A 59 -0.23 -12.26 -20.37
C ASN A 59 -1.71 -12.11 -20.76
N ASN A 60 -2.06 -10.92 -21.26
CA ASN A 60 -2.91 -10.70 -22.41
C ASN A 60 -2.43 -9.45 -23.18
N GLY A 61 -1.14 -9.44 -23.53
CA GLY A 61 -0.72 -8.94 -24.85
C GLY A 61 -0.36 -7.48 -25.02
N THR A 62 -0.10 -6.70 -23.97
CA THR A 62 0.77 -5.52 -24.08
C THR A 62 1.18 -5.06 -22.69
N GLU A 63 2.28 -5.60 -22.15
CA GLU A 63 3.11 -4.79 -21.27
C GLU A 63 3.35 -3.45 -21.97
N ASN A 64 2.80 -2.39 -21.41
CA ASN A 64 2.80 -1.06 -22.03
C ASN A 64 3.77 -0.10 -21.33
N ASP A 65 4.42 -0.60 -20.28
CA ASP A 65 5.42 0.02 -19.43
C ASP A 65 6.85 -0.19 -19.97
N GLY A 66 7.04 -1.15 -20.89
CA GLY A 66 8.32 -1.48 -21.50
C GLY A 66 9.17 -2.45 -20.67
N GLY A 67 8.56 -3.26 -19.81
CA GLY A 67 9.26 -4.22 -18.95
C GLY A 67 9.86 -3.56 -17.71
N PHE A 68 9.10 -2.65 -17.09
CA PHE A 68 9.46 -2.08 -15.80
C PHE A 68 9.41 -3.20 -14.75
N ASP A 69 10.37 -3.19 -13.82
CA ASP A 69 10.48 -4.24 -12.80
C ASP A 69 9.91 -3.71 -11.47
N GLU A 70 8.61 -3.89 -11.23
CA GLU A 70 7.98 -3.46 -9.97
C GLU A 70 8.60 -4.13 -8.74
N VAL A 71 9.09 -5.38 -8.88
CA VAL A 71 9.73 -6.09 -7.77
C VAL A 71 10.99 -5.34 -7.35
N ALA A 72 11.85 -5.02 -8.31
CA ALA A 72 13.07 -4.27 -8.04
C ALA A 72 12.79 -2.84 -7.57
N MET A 73 11.81 -2.19 -8.19
CA MET A 73 11.59 -0.75 -8.03
C MET A 73 10.65 -0.37 -6.87
N ILE A 74 9.63 -1.18 -6.58
CA ILE A 74 8.66 -0.96 -5.51
C ILE A 74 8.86 -1.95 -4.37
N GLY A 75 9.19 -3.21 -4.68
CA GLY A 75 9.34 -4.28 -3.69
C GLY A 75 10.57 -4.15 -2.77
N THR A 76 11.42 -3.15 -3.00
CA THR A 76 12.64 -2.90 -2.22
C THR A 76 12.58 -1.55 -1.46
N GLY A 77 13.64 -1.24 -0.71
CA GLY A 77 13.79 0.06 -0.04
C GLY A 77 12.91 0.24 1.20
N THR A 78 12.18 1.36 1.26
CA THR A 78 11.36 1.71 2.43
C THR A 78 9.98 1.06 2.45
N ASN A 79 9.53 0.53 1.31
CA ASN A 79 8.30 -0.25 1.23
C ASN A 79 8.47 -1.60 1.95
N LYS A 80 7.35 -2.17 2.37
CA LYS A 80 7.29 -3.47 3.04
C LYS A 80 6.36 -4.37 2.26
N VAL A 81 6.84 -5.55 1.93
CA VAL A 81 6.13 -6.54 1.13
C VAL A 81 5.95 -7.76 2.01
N ASP A 82 4.74 -8.30 2.07
CA ASP A 82 4.44 -9.54 2.79
C ASP A 82 4.78 -9.49 4.29
N VAL A 83 4.66 -8.29 4.87
CA VAL A 83 4.76 -8.09 6.32
C VAL A 83 3.35 -7.98 6.88
N ASP A 84 3.01 -8.84 7.84
CA ASP A 84 1.73 -8.77 8.54
C ASP A 84 1.60 -7.42 9.26
N VAL A 85 0.61 -6.64 8.84
CA VAL A 85 0.29 -5.31 9.36
C VAL A 85 -0.51 -5.37 10.66
N GLN A 86 -0.99 -6.54 11.07
CA GLN A 86 -1.69 -6.77 12.34
C GLN A 86 -2.88 -5.82 12.55
N LEU A 87 -3.75 -5.67 11.53
CA LEU A 87 -5.02 -4.94 11.67
C LEU A 87 -6.02 -5.80 12.46
N THR A 88 -6.75 -5.18 13.38
CA THR A 88 -7.52 -5.90 14.41
C THR A 88 -8.61 -6.82 13.84
N ASP A 89 -9.47 -6.33 12.96
CA ASP A 89 -10.53 -7.13 12.31
C ASP A 89 -10.93 -6.52 10.95
N ALA A 90 -9.93 -6.29 10.10
CA ALA A 90 -10.12 -5.52 8.87
C ALA A 90 -10.95 -6.22 7.78
N LYS A 91 -11.13 -7.55 7.89
CA LYS A 91 -11.87 -8.37 6.92
C LYS A 91 -13.33 -8.61 7.31
N ASN A 92 -13.78 -8.08 8.44
CA ASN A 92 -15.16 -8.17 8.87
C ASN A 92 -16.04 -7.27 7.99
N ILE A 93 -16.89 -7.88 7.16
CA ILE A 93 -17.70 -7.16 6.16
C ILE A 93 -18.90 -6.41 6.76
N THR A 94 -19.26 -6.69 8.01
CA THR A 94 -20.40 -6.05 8.68
C THR A 94 -19.97 -5.05 9.74
N ALA A 95 -18.77 -5.20 10.30
CA ALA A 95 -18.19 -4.26 11.27
C ALA A 95 -16.65 -4.27 11.19
N PRO A 96 -16.05 -3.72 10.11
CA PRO A 96 -14.60 -3.74 9.94
C PRO A 96 -13.90 -2.93 11.02
N ASN A 97 -12.81 -3.50 11.56
CA ASN A 97 -11.92 -2.81 12.47
C ASN A 97 -10.53 -2.67 11.84
N LEU A 98 -10.29 -1.49 11.28
CA LEU A 98 -9.04 -1.15 10.58
C LEU A 98 -7.94 -0.65 11.52
N LYS A 99 -8.18 -0.60 12.83
CA LYS A 99 -7.17 -0.16 13.80
C LYS A 99 -6.04 -1.19 13.91
N PRO A 100 -4.76 -0.78 13.81
CA PRO A 100 -3.65 -1.68 14.10
C PRO A 100 -3.66 -2.16 15.56
N ALA A 101 -3.34 -3.43 15.76
CA ALA A 101 -3.16 -4.01 17.10
C ALA A 101 -1.94 -3.39 17.81
N ALA A 102 -1.89 -3.48 19.14
CA ALA A 102 -0.75 -3.04 19.91
C ALA A 102 0.52 -3.82 19.49
N GLY A 103 1.60 -3.10 19.19
CA GLY A 103 2.84 -3.70 18.68
C GLY A 103 2.89 -3.92 17.17
N SER A 104 1.82 -3.56 16.45
CA SER A 104 1.81 -3.63 14.98
C SER A 104 2.99 -2.89 14.35
N PRO A 105 3.64 -3.46 13.31
CA PRO A 105 4.77 -2.82 12.64
C PRO A 105 4.37 -1.54 11.91
N VAL A 106 3.08 -1.32 11.64
CA VAL A 106 2.61 -0.09 10.98
C VAL A 106 2.45 1.09 11.94
N LEU A 107 2.59 0.89 13.26
CA LEU A 107 2.43 1.99 14.23
C LEU A 107 3.64 2.93 14.29
N ILE A 108 4.78 2.54 13.73
CA ILE A 108 6.03 3.31 13.72
C ILE A 108 6.81 3.10 12.42
N GLY A 109 7.78 3.97 12.15
CA GLY A 109 8.75 3.78 11.07
C GLY A 109 8.27 4.25 9.69
N CYS A 110 7.12 4.91 9.62
CA CYS A 110 6.67 5.57 8.39
C CYS A 110 7.33 6.94 8.20
N GLY A 111 7.24 7.48 6.99
CA GLY A 111 7.79 8.80 6.67
C GLY A 111 6.99 9.94 7.32
N THR A 112 7.57 11.13 7.37
CA THR A 112 6.85 12.33 7.82
C THR A 112 5.78 12.75 6.79
N PRO A 113 4.51 12.90 7.17
CA PRO A 113 3.49 13.44 6.28
C PRO A 113 3.84 14.86 5.77
N PRO A 114 3.40 15.24 4.55
CA PRO A 114 3.62 16.58 4.04
C PRO A 114 2.88 17.65 4.87
N ALA A 115 3.31 18.90 4.72
CA ALA A 115 2.65 20.05 5.33
C ALA A 115 1.16 20.10 4.98
N GLY A 116 0.32 20.43 5.96
CA GLY A 116 -1.14 20.39 5.86
C GLY A 116 -1.78 19.11 6.39
N LEU A 117 -0.97 18.08 6.70
CA LEU A 117 -1.37 16.91 7.49
C LEU A 117 -0.68 16.94 8.87
N ASP A 118 -1.04 16.00 9.75
CA ASP A 118 -0.33 15.81 11.02
C ASP A 118 1.10 15.32 10.74
N THR A 119 2.06 16.25 10.78
CA THR A 119 3.47 15.97 10.52
C THR A 119 4.15 15.21 11.66
N THR A 120 3.47 15.00 12.79
CA THR A 120 3.99 14.21 13.92
C THR A 120 3.62 12.74 13.84
N ALA A 121 2.73 12.36 12.93
CA ALA A 121 2.36 10.96 12.72
C ALA A 121 3.57 10.14 12.26
N THR A 122 3.78 9.00 12.93
CA THR A 122 4.88 8.06 12.66
C THR A 122 4.40 6.71 12.12
N PHE A 123 3.09 6.51 12.06
CA PHE A 123 2.45 5.29 11.60
C PHE A 123 2.18 5.33 10.08
N CYS A 124 2.02 4.14 9.49
CA CYS A 124 1.59 3.95 8.11
C CYS A 124 0.09 3.73 8.05
N GLY A 125 -0.56 4.24 7.01
CA GLY A 125 -2.00 4.19 6.83
C GLY A 125 -2.72 5.35 7.53
N ALA A 126 -4.05 5.26 7.57
CA ALA A 126 -4.91 6.35 8.04
C ALA A 126 -5.23 6.28 9.54
N ILE A 127 -4.99 5.15 10.20
CA ILE A 127 -5.39 4.89 11.59
C ILE A 127 -4.17 4.38 12.36
N GLY A 128 -3.81 5.08 13.45
CA GLY A 128 -2.75 4.69 14.38
C GLY A 128 -3.31 4.03 15.64
N ASN A 129 -2.74 4.35 16.81
CA ASN A 129 -3.23 3.82 18.10
C ASN A 129 -4.66 4.26 18.44
N VAL A 130 -5.12 5.37 17.86
CA VAL A 130 -6.45 5.93 18.05
C VAL A 130 -7.23 5.77 16.75
N ASP A 131 -8.39 5.11 16.84
CA ASP A 131 -9.33 5.04 15.74
C ASP A 131 -10.20 6.30 15.73
N TRP A 132 -9.88 7.22 14.82
CA TRP A 132 -10.62 8.47 14.66
C TRP A 132 -11.98 8.27 13.98
N THR A 133 -12.22 7.10 13.36
CA THR A 133 -13.50 6.80 12.69
C THR A 133 -14.60 6.42 13.69
N LEU A 134 -14.22 6.09 14.93
CA LEU A 134 -15.15 5.71 15.98
C LEU A 134 -16.15 6.84 16.27
N GLY A 135 -17.45 6.53 16.12
CA GLY A 135 -18.54 7.49 16.28
C GLY A 135 -18.82 8.37 15.05
N TRP A 136 -17.97 8.30 14.02
CA TRP A 136 -18.14 9.01 12.74
C TRP A 136 -18.56 8.08 11.61
N THR A 137 -18.19 6.80 11.69
CA THR A 137 -18.51 5.79 10.69
C THR A 137 -19.51 4.79 11.25
N ALA A 138 -20.52 4.47 10.43
CA ALA A 138 -21.47 3.40 10.67
C ALA A 138 -21.38 2.37 9.54
N PHE A 139 -21.58 1.10 9.86
CA PHE A 139 -21.58 -0.01 8.92
C PHE A 139 -22.96 -0.69 8.89
N PRO A 140 -24.01 -0.02 8.36
CA PRO A 140 -25.34 -0.61 8.25
C PRO A 140 -25.39 -1.71 7.18
N GLU A 141 -26.19 -2.74 7.44
CA GLU A 141 -26.54 -3.82 6.48
C GLU A 141 -27.87 -3.53 5.76
#